data_AF-A0A9E2QJ34-F1
#
_entry.id   AF-A0A9E2QJ34-F1
#
_cell.length_a   1.000
_cell.length_b   1.000
_cell.length_c   1.000
_cell.angle_alpha   90.00
_cell.angle_beta   90.00
_cell.angle_gamma   90.00
#
_symmetry.space_group_name_H-M   'P 1'
#
loop_
_entity.id
_entity.type
_entity.pdbx_description
1 polymer ?
#
loop_
_entity_poly.entity_id
_entity_poly.type
_entity_poly.pdbx_seq_one_letter_code
_entity_poly.pdbx_strand_id
1 'polypeptide(L)' 'MRNGIILNKLSRVEEYLTKLEEITPDNFEDYNKDWKVQMAAERLLQILIEIIIDTADRLIALRSWGPTVSSSD' A
#
# COMPACT_ATOMS: atom_id res chain seq x y z
N MET A 1 -7.71 4.12 -22.43
CA MET A 1 -8.05 4.46 -21.03
C MET A 1 -6.80 4.32 -20.15
N ARG A 2 -5.87 5.30 -20.15
CA ARG A 2 -4.58 5.19 -19.41
C ARG A 2 -4.70 5.50 -17.91
N ASN A 3 -5.75 6.23 -17.49
CA ASN A 3 -5.91 6.69 -16.09
C ASN A 3 -6.64 5.68 -15.17
N GLY A 4 -7.28 4.65 -15.73
CA GLY A 4 -8.10 3.71 -14.93
C GLY A 4 -7.29 2.85 -13.95
N ILE A 5 -6.01 2.60 -14.24
CA ILE A 5 -5.15 1.74 -13.39
C ILE A 5 -4.74 2.46 -12.11
N ILE A 6 -4.36 3.73 -12.19
CA ILE A 6 -3.99 4.53 -11.01
C ILE A 6 -5.24 4.79 -10.16
N LEU A 7 -6.38 5.10 -10.79
CA LEU A 7 -7.65 5.26 -10.08
C LEU A 7 -8.07 3.98 -9.33
N ASN A 8 -7.90 2.81 -9.94
CA ASN A 8 -8.16 1.54 -9.26
C ASN A 8 -7.23 1.33 -8.05
N LYS A 9 -5.93 1.66 -8.19
CA LYS A 9 -4.98 1.58 -7.07
C LYS A 9 -5.36 2.51 -5.93
N LEU A 10 -5.76 3.76 -6.22
CA LEU A 10 -6.21 4.71 -5.19
C LEU A 10 -7.49 4.23 -4.49
N SER A 11 -8.46 3.71 -5.24
CA SER A 11 -9.67 3.12 -4.65
C SER A 11 -9.35 1.94 -3.72
N ARG A 12 -8.34 1.13 -4.06
CA ARG A 12 -7.86 0.06 -3.16
C ARG A 12 -7.17 0.62 -1.92
N VAL A 13 -6.39 1.70 -2.04
CA VAL A 13 -5.81 2.38 -0.87
C VAL A 13 -6.91 2.80 0.11
N GLU A 14 -7.97 3.44 -0.39
CA GLU A 14 -9.12 3.83 0.44
C GLU A 14 -9.75 2.62 1.14
N GLU A 15 -10.00 1.53 0.41
CA GLU A 15 -10.55 0.30 0.99
C GLU A 15 -9.70 -0.26 2.15
N TYR A 16 -8.38 -0.31 1.99
CA TYR A 16 -7.48 -0.86 3.01
C TYR A 16 -7.24 0.12 4.17
N LEU A 17 -7.30 1.43 3.93
CA LEU A 17 -7.28 2.43 4.99
C LEU A 17 -8.52 2.31 5.87
N THR A 18 -9.72 2.20 5.28
CA THR A 18 -10.95 2.00 6.06
C THR A 18 -10.87 0.73 6.91
N LYS A 19 -10.37 -0.38 6.35
CA LYS A 19 -10.15 -1.62 7.12
C LYS A 19 -9.15 -1.44 8.26
N LEU A 20 -8.11 -0.64 8.06
CA LEU A 20 -7.12 -0.36 9.10
C LEU A 20 -7.73 0.47 10.23
N GLU A 21 -8.51 1.50 9.88
CA GLU A 21 -9.25 2.34 10.83
C GLU A 21 -10.24 1.49 11.66
N GLU A 22 -10.98 0.57 11.02
CA GLU A 22 -11.94 -0.32 11.68
C GLU A 22 -11.33 -1.21 12.76
N ILE A 23 -10.06 -1.59 12.60
CA ILE A 23 -9.36 -2.47 13.56
C ILE A 23 -8.44 -1.70 14.50
N THR A 24 -8.27 -0.39 14.31
CA THR A 24 -7.34 0.42 15.11
C THR A 24 -7.94 0.63 16.50
N PRO A 25 -7.27 0.18 17.58
CA PRO A 25 -7.75 0.39 18.93
C PRO A 25 -7.53 1.84 19.37
N ASP A 26 -8.30 2.29 20.38
CA ASP A 26 -8.26 3.67 20.89
C ASP A 26 -6.88 4.08 21.45
N ASN A 27 -6.07 3.11 21.87
CA ASN A 27 -4.73 3.34 22.39
C ASN A 27 -3.77 2.18 22.12
N PHE A 28 -2.48 2.46 22.28
CA PHE A 28 -1.40 1.51 22.00
C PHE A 28 -1.31 0.36 23.02
N GLU A 29 -1.78 0.56 24.25
CA GLU A 29 -1.77 -0.50 25.26
C GLU A 29 -2.77 -1.61 24.89
N ASP A 30 -3.93 -1.25 24.35
CA ASP A 30 -4.92 -2.22 23.86
C ASP A 30 -4.44 -2.92 22.58
N TYR A 31 -3.72 -2.20 21.71
CA TYR A 31 -3.01 -2.81 20.57
C TYR A 31 -2.03 -3.90 21.04
N ASN A 32 -1.22 -3.62 22.06
CA ASN A 32 -0.22 -4.58 22.55
C ASN A 32 -0.81 -5.84 23.19
N LYS A 33 -2.07 -5.81 23.61
CA LYS A 33 -2.74 -6.93 24.27
C LYS A 33 -3.40 -7.90 23.30
N ASP A 34 -3.66 -7.51 22.06
CA ASP A 34 -4.29 -8.38 21.05
C ASP A 34 -3.36 -8.65 19.86
N TRP A 35 -2.71 -9.81 19.88
CA TRP A 35 -1.84 -10.26 18.79
C TRP A 35 -2.57 -10.39 17.45
N LYS A 36 -3.90 -10.61 17.45
CA LYS A 36 -4.67 -10.69 16.18
C LYS A 36 -4.79 -9.32 15.54
N VAL A 37 -5.06 -8.29 16.36
CA VAL A 37 -5.11 -6.89 15.90
C VAL A 37 -3.73 -6.48 15.37
N GLN A 38 -2.65 -6.86 16.06
CA GLN A 38 -1.28 -6.59 15.59
C GLN A 38 -1.01 -7.22 14.22
N MET A 39 -1.26 -8.51 14.07
CA MET A 39 -1.04 -9.21 12.80
C MET A 39 -1.91 -8.65 11.67
N ALA A 40 -3.16 -8.28 11.97
CA ALA A 40 -4.06 -7.67 11.00
C ALA A 40 -3.57 -6.28 10.58
N ALA A 41 -3.17 -5.43 11.53
CA ALA A 41 -2.63 -4.11 11.26
C ALA A 41 -1.34 -4.17 10.43
N GLU A 42 -0.39 -5.04 10.81
CA GLU A 42 0.84 -5.28 10.04
C GLU A 42 0.53 -5.69 8.60
N ARG A 43 -0.43 -6.61 8.41
CA ARG A 43 -0.81 -7.07 7.08
C ARG A 43 -1.45 -5.96 6.24
N LEU A 44 -2.34 -5.16 6.83
CA LEU A 44 -2.99 -4.04 6.14
C LEU A 44 -1.97 -2.96 5.77
N LEU A 45 -1.04 -2.63 6.66
CA LEU A 45 0.05 -1.69 6.40
C LEU A 45 0.96 -2.19 5.27
N GLN A 46 1.32 -3.48 5.26
CA GLN A 46 2.11 -4.06 4.18
C GLN A 46 1.41 -3.91 2.82
N ILE A 47 0.12 -4.21 2.75
CA ILE A 47 -0.66 -4.07 1.51
C ILE A 47 -0.71 -2.61 1.06
N LEU A 48 -0.95 -1.67 1.98
CA LEU A 48 -0.96 -0.24 1.68
C LEU A 48 0.38 0.22 1.09
N ILE A 49 1.50 -0.18 1.71
CA ILE A 49 2.85 0.14 1.23
C ILE A 49 3.08 -0.43 -0.18
N GLU A 50 2.71 -1.68 -0.44
CA GLU A 50 2.84 -2.33 -1.75
C GLU A 50 2.05 -1.58 -2.84
N ILE A 51 0.82 -1.14 -2.54
CA ILE A 51 0.01 -0.37 -3.49
C ILE A 51 0.68 0.97 -3.82
N ILE A 52 1.28 1.64 -2.83
CA ILE A 52 2.00 2.91 -3.05
C ILE A 52 3.26 2.70 -3.88
N ILE A 53 4.06 1.66 -3.59
CA ILE A 53 5.26 1.30 -4.36
C ILE A 53 4.88 1.04 -5.82
N ASP A 54 3.90 0.17 -6.08
CA ASP A 54 3.45 -0.12 -7.43
C ASP A 54 2.94 1.13 -8.18
N THR A 55 2.30 2.05 -7.44
CA THR A 55 1.80 3.31 -8.02
C THR A 55 2.96 4.21 -8.42
N ALA A 56 3.98 4.34 -7.56
CA ALA A 56 5.19 5.09 -7.85
C ALA A 56 5.95 4.51 -9.06
N ASP A 57 6.17 3.20 -9.08
CA ASP A 57 6.82 2.51 -10.21
C ASP A 57 6.07 2.74 -11.52
N ARG A 58 4.74 2.69 -11.48
CA ARG A 58 3.92 2.97 -12.65
C ARG A 58 4.05 4.41 -13.12
N LEU A 59 4.09 5.39 -12.20
CA LEU A 59 4.27 6.81 -12.55
C LEU A 59 5.64 7.06 -13.18
N ILE A 60 6.71 6.47 -12.62
CA ILE A 60 8.07 6.53 -13.15
C ILE A 60 8.13 5.95 -14.56
N ALA A 61 7.55 4.76 -14.77
CA ALA A 61 7.50 4.10 -16.07
C ALA A 61 6.74 4.93 -17.13
N LEU A 62 5.63 5.57 -16.74
CA LEU A 62 4.84 6.44 -17.64
C LEU A 62 5.60 7.70 -18.08
N ARG A 63 6.55 8.18 -17.25
CA ARG A 63 7.41 9.34 -17.57
C ARG A 63 8.72 8.94 -18.27
N SER A 64 8.94 7.65 -18.52
CA SER A 64 10.21 7.12 -19.04
C SER A 64 11.41 7.48 -18.16
N TRP A 65 11.19 7.70 -16.86
CA TRP A 65 12.23 8.01 -15.87
C TRP A 65 12.89 6.76 -15.28
N GLY A 66 12.72 5.61 -15.92
CA GLY A 66 13.34 4.37 -15.44
C GLY A 66 14.87 4.47 -15.47
N PRO A 67 15.59 3.65 -14.67
CA PRO A 67 16.97 3.36 -15.00
C PRO A 67 16.99 2.82 -16.44
N THR A 68 17.85 3.39 -17.30
CA THR A 68 18.24 2.69 -18.53
C THR A 68 18.70 1.30 -18.14
N VAL A 69 18.20 0.29 -18.86
CA VAL A 69 18.72 -1.08 -18.80
C VAL A 69 20.23 -1.09 -18.58
N SER A 70 20.68 -1.69 -17.49
CA SER A 70 22.02 -2.25 -17.35
C SER A 70 22.05 -3.24 -16.21
N SER A 71 21.47 -4.39 -16.47
CA SER A 71 22.11 -5.66 -16.11
C SER A 71 21.90 -6.57 -17.30
N SER A 72 22.68 -6.28 -18.35
CA SER A 72 23.35 -7.36 -19.06
C SER A 72 24.42 -7.91 -18.12
N ASP A 73 24.55 -9.23 -18.12
CA ASP A 73 25.40 -10.13 -17.32
C ASP A 73 24.80 -10.62 -15.98
#